data_AF-A0A378BW28-F1
#
_entry.id   AF-A0A378BW28-F1
#
_cell.length_a   1.000
_cell.length_b   1.000
_cell.length_c   1.000
_cell.angle_alpha   90.00
_cell.angle_beta   90.00
_cell.angle_gamma   90.00
#
_symmetry.space_group_name_H-M   'P 1'
#
loop_
_entity.id
_entity.type
_entity.pdbx_description
1 polymer ?
#
loop_
_entity_poly.entity_id
_entity_poly.type
_entity_poly.pdbx_seq_one_letter_code
_entity_poly.pdbx_strand_id
1 'polypeptide(L)'
;MALAARAGVVHGVSFVYRQFAMVQQAAAMIRHGEVGRIFAAHGSYLQDWMLLETDYNWRVDSAQGGASRTVADIGSHWCDTVQFMTGRRIVEVMADLSIVWPTRKAPVNGKATFSAVSRGAGI
;
A
#
# COMPACT_ATOMS: atom_id res chain seq x y z
N MET A 1 8.85 -14.81 9.06
CA MET A 1 10.04 -14.55 9.90
C MET A 1 10.60 -15.81 10.54
N ALA A 2 9.79 -16.68 11.15
CA ALA A 2 10.28 -17.91 11.81
C ALA A 2 11.17 -18.81 10.92
N LEU A 3 10.81 -19.04 9.65
CA LEU A 3 11.61 -19.88 8.75
C LEU A 3 12.95 -19.23 8.40
N ALA A 4 12.95 -17.94 8.04
CA ALA A 4 14.18 -17.21 7.71
C ALA A 4 15.12 -17.10 8.92
N ALA A 5 14.56 -16.89 10.13
CA ALA A 5 15.32 -16.90 11.37
C ALA A 5 15.96 -18.27 11.64
N ARG A 6 15.22 -19.37 11.46
CA ARG A 6 15.78 -20.74 11.58
C ARG A 6 16.87 -21.03 10.55
N ALA A 7 16.74 -20.49 9.35
CA ALA A 7 17.71 -20.66 8.28
C ALA A 7 18.93 -19.72 8.40
N GLY A 8 18.92 -18.76 9.33
CA GLY A 8 20.02 -17.81 9.51
C GLY A 8 20.21 -16.86 8.32
N VAL A 9 19.15 -16.57 7.56
CA VAL A 9 19.22 -15.75 6.35
C VAL A 9 18.63 -14.36 6.56
N VAL A 10 19.20 -13.37 5.87
CA VAL A 10 18.64 -12.02 5.81
C VAL A 10 17.28 -12.04 5.11
N HIS A 11 16.34 -11.28 5.65
CA HIS A 11 15.01 -11.13 5.09
C HIS A 11 14.58 -9.67 5.10
N GLY A 12 13.75 -9.28 4.13
CA GLY A 12 13.24 -7.91 4.01
C GLY A 12 11.85 -7.89 3.40
N VAL A 13 11.17 -6.77 3.60
CA VAL A 13 9.92 -6.42 2.92
C VAL A 13 10.19 -5.17 2.10
N SER A 14 9.73 -5.13 0.86
CA SER A 14 9.99 -4.04 -0.09
C SER A 14 9.16 -2.79 0.19
N PHE A 15 9.28 -2.22 1.39
CA PHE A 15 8.72 -0.90 1.70
C PHE A 15 9.59 0.20 1.11
N VAL A 16 9.54 0.34 -0.21
CA VAL A 16 10.50 1.16 -0.99
C VAL A 16 10.47 2.65 -0.66
N TYR A 17 9.32 3.19 -0.21
CA TYR A 17 9.19 4.63 0.11
C TYR A 17 10.17 5.11 1.18
N ARG A 18 10.58 4.23 2.11
CA ARG A 18 11.60 4.59 3.10
C ARG A 18 12.96 4.91 2.48
N GLN A 19 13.21 4.49 1.24
CA GLN A 19 14.47 4.71 0.54
C GLN A 19 14.49 6.04 -0.24
N PHE A 20 13.36 6.76 -0.30
CA PHE A 20 13.35 8.07 -0.95
C PHE A 20 14.19 9.06 -0.14
N ALA A 21 15.00 9.87 -0.86
CA ALA A 21 15.94 10.81 -0.23
C ALA A 21 15.26 11.74 0.78
N MET A 22 14.06 12.23 0.47
CA MET A 22 13.29 13.09 1.38
C MET A 22 12.83 12.36 2.64
N VAL A 23 12.51 11.08 2.55
CA VAL A 23 12.13 10.26 3.70
C VAL A 23 13.36 9.97 4.58
N GLN A 24 14.50 9.65 3.96
CA GLN A 24 15.77 9.47 4.67
C GLN A 24 16.22 10.76 5.38
N GLN A 25 16.10 11.91 4.71
CA GLN A 25 16.41 13.21 5.27
C GLN A 25 15.49 13.54 6.46
N ALA A 26 14.17 13.38 6.30
CA ALA A 26 13.22 13.61 7.38
C ALA A 26 13.53 12.71 8.60
N ALA A 27 13.82 11.43 8.36
CA ALA A 27 14.21 10.51 9.42
C ALA A 27 15.52 10.94 10.13
N ALA A 28 16.50 11.45 9.39
CA ALA A 28 17.75 11.97 9.95
C ALA A 28 17.51 13.22 10.82
N MET A 29 16.77 14.20 10.32
CA MET A 29 16.43 15.43 11.05
C MET A 29 15.67 15.11 12.36
N ILE A 30 14.71 14.17 12.31
CA ILE A 30 13.98 13.73 13.50
C ILE A 30 14.93 13.07 14.50
N ARG A 31 15.81 12.17 14.06
CA ARG A 31 16.79 11.51 14.95
C ARG A 31 17.78 12.48 15.57
N HIS A 32 18.15 13.54 14.86
CA HIS A 32 19.04 14.59 15.37
C HIS A 32 18.34 15.63 16.26
N GLY A 33 17.02 15.53 16.41
CA GLY A 33 16.24 16.46 17.23
C GLY A 33 15.95 17.81 16.58
N GLU A 34 16.26 17.98 15.29
CA GLU A 34 16.06 19.24 14.55
C GLU A 34 14.58 19.63 14.43
N VAL A 35 13.68 18.65 14.49
CA VAL A 35 12.21 18.84 14.42
C VAL A 35 11.58 19.04 15.80
N GLY A 36 12.32 18.80 16.89
CA GLY A 36 11.79 18.84 18.25
C GLY A 36 10.76 17.73 18.54
N ARG A 37 9.77 18.04 19.40
CA ARG A 37 8.73 17.08 19.80
C ARG A 37 7.67 16.93 18.72
N ILE A 38 7.52 15.72 18.19
CA ILE A 38 6.42 15.36 17.28
C ILE A 38 5.13 15.16 18.07
N PHE A 39 4.09 15.92 17.71
CA PHE A 39 2.75 15.78 18.29
C PHE A 39 1.78 15.01 17.38
N ALA A 40 1.88 15.21 16.06
CA ALA A 40 1.02 14.56 15.08
C ALA A 40 1.78 14.35 13.77
N ALA A 41 1.39 13.33 13.00
CA ALA A 41 1.86 13.06 11.66
C ALA A 41 0.65 12.77 10.76
N HIS A 42 0.59 13.45 9.62
CA HIS A 42 -0.53 13.36 8.68
C HIS A 42 0.02 13.07 7.29
N GLY A 43 -0.73 12.30 6.51
CA GLY A 43 -0.35 11.95 5.15
C GLY A 43 -1.46 11.21 4.43
N SER A 44 -1.28 11.04 3.13
CA SER A 44 -2.22 10.32 2.26
C SER A 44 -1.45 9.62 1.15
N TYR A 45 -1.92 8.43 0.78
CA TYR A 45 -1.53 7.77 -0.44
C TYR A 45 -2.81 7.59 -1.26
N LEU A 46 -2.93 8.36 -2.34
CA LEU A 46 -4.08 8.34 -3.23
C LEU A 46 -3.72 7.68 -4.56
N GLN A 47 -4.66 6.89 -5.09
CA GLN A 47 -4.51 6.15 -6.33
C GLN A 47 -5.83 6.10 -7.09
N ASP A 48 -5.75 6.15 -8.41
CA ASP A 48 -6.89 6.09 -9.34
C ASP A 48 -6.85 4.87 -10.29
N TRP A 49 -5.80 4.05 -10.23
CA TRP A 49 -5.58 2.95 -11.18
C TRP A 49 -6.62 1.80 -11.12
N MET A 50 -7.49 1.78 -10.10
CA MET A 50 -8.68 0.91 -10.03
C MET A 50 -9.97 1.69 -9.78
N LEU A 51 -10.04 2.92 -10.31
CA LEU A 51 -11.16 3.83 -10.09
C LEU A 51 -12.46 3.32 -10.71
N LEU A 52 -12.40 2.68 -11.88
CA LEU A 52 -13.59 2.29 -12.62
C LEU A 52 -14.17 0.98 -12.09
N GLU A 53 -15.50 0.82 -12.21
CA GLU A 53 -16.23 -0.41 -11.85
C GLU A 53 -15.73 -1.64 -12.63
N THR A 54 -15.19 -1.41 -13.83
CA THR A 54 -14.62 -2.41 -14.74
C THR A 54 -13.17 -2.78 -14.45
N ASP A 55 -12.48 -2.01 -13.60
CA ASP A 55 -11.08 -2.32 -13.25
C ASP A 55 -11.07 -3.54 -12.32
N TYR A 56 -10.48 -4.63 -12.82
CA TYR A 56 -10.54 -5.92 -12.16
C TYR A 56 -9.24 -6.70 -12.28
N ASN A 57 -8.75 -7.23 -11.17
CA ASN A 57 -7.66 -8.21 -11.11
C ASN A 57 -7.72 -9.00 -9.79
N TRP A 58 -6.73 -9.85 -9.54
CA TRP A 58 -6.65 -10.68 -8.33
C TRP A 58 -6.73 -9.87 -7.01
N ARG A 59 -6.41 -8.57 -7.01
CA ARG A 59 -6.43 -7.73 -5.79
C ARG A 59 -7.83 -7.37 -5.33
N VAL A 60 -8.86 -7.49 -6.17
CA VAL A 60 -10.26 -7.27 -5.75
C VAL A 60 -10.93 -8.56 -5.27
N ASP A 61 -10.28 -9.72 -5.47
CA ASP A 61 -10.70 -10.99 -4.90
C ASP A 61 -10.07 -11.16 -3.52
N SER A 62 -10.87 -11.12 -2.46
CA SER A 62 -10.38 -11.24 -1.07
C SER A 62 -9.80 -12.61 -0.75
N ALA A 63 -10.15 -13.66 -1.49
CA ALA A 63 -9.56 -14.98 -1.31
C ALA A 63 -8.09 -15.01 -1.78
N GLN A 64 -7.70 -14.10 -2.68
CA GLN A 64 -6.34 -13.98 -3.20
C GLN A 64 -5.59 -12.78 -2.59
N GLY A 65 -6.22 -11.61 -2.54
CA GLY A 65 -5.66 -10.35 -2.06
C GLY A 65 -5.74 -10.14 -0.54
N GLY A 66 -6.47 -10.99 0.17
CA GLY A 66 -6.71 -10.86 1.60
C GLY A 66 -7.85 -9.88 1.93
N ALA A 67 -8.02 -9.62 3.22
CA ALA A 67 -9.18 -8.90 3.76
C ALA A 67 -9.27 -7.42 3.34
N SER A 68 -8.14 -6.78 3.00
CA SER A 68 -8.14 -5.38 2.60
C SER A 68 -7.15 -5.16 1.47
N ARG A 69 -7.66 -4.64 0.35
CA ARG A 69 -6.81 -4.20 -0.76
C ARG A 69 -6.05 -2.92 -0.39
N THR A 70 -6.77 -1.86 -0.04
CA THR A 70 -6.16 -0.52 0.14
C THR A 70 -5.21 -0.48 1.34
N VAL A 71 -5.58 -1.08 2.48
CA VAL A 71 -4.73 -1.05 3.68
C VAL A 71 -3.51 -1.95 3.50
N ALA A 72 -3.66 -3.16 2.94
CA ALA A 72 -2.53 -4.06 2.75
C ALA A 72 -1.56 -3.57 1.66
N ASP A 73 -2.07 -2.93 0.60
CA ASP A 73 -1.27 -2.45 -0.52
C ASP A 73 -0.61 -1.12 -0.19
N ILE A 74 -1.33 0.01 -0.24
CA ILE A 74 -0.75 1.34 -0.05
C ILE A 74 -0.76 1.84 1.40
N GLY A 75 -1.72 1.39 2.21
CA GLY A 75 -1.80 1.76 3.63
C GLY A 75 -0.59 1.25 4.41
N SER A 76 -0.13 0.03 4.10
CA SER A 76 1.05 -0.59 4.72
C SER A 76 2.31 0.22 4.46
N HIS A 77 2.47 0.78 3.26
CA HIS A 77 3.57 1.69 2.92
C HIS A 77 3.53 3.00 3.72
N TRP A 78 2.34 3.58 3.93
CA TRP A 78 2.21 4.77 4.77
C TRP A 78 2.56 4.46 6.23
N CYS A 79 1.98 3.39 6.79
CA CYS A 79 2.27 2.93 8.16
C CYS A 79 3.77 2.64 8.35
N ASP A 80 4.43 2.05 7.37
CA ASP A 80 5.86 1.80 7.42
C ASP A 80 6.67 3.09 7.40
N THR A 81 6.35 3.98 6.45
CA THR A 81 7.08 5.23 6.23
C THR A 81 7.04 6.13 7.46
N VAL A 82 5.87 6.29 8.09
CA VAL A 82 5.73 7.11 9.29
C VAL A 82 6.47 6.52 10.49
N GLN A 83 6.44 5.20 10.68
CA GLN A 83 7.18 4.54 11.75
C GLN A 83 8.70 4.63 11.52
N PHE A 84 9.14 4.48 10.26
CA PHE A 84 10.55 4.63 9.88
C PHE A 84 11.07 6.04 10.17
N MET A 85 10.34 7.09 9.74
CA MET A 85 10.76 8.48 9.95
C MET A 85 10.78 8.85 11.44
N THR A 86 9.74 8.46 12.18
CA THR A 86 9.57 8.86 13.58
C THR A 86 10.32 7.99 14.57
N GLY A 87 10.73 6.79 14.16
CA GLY A 87 11.26 5.76 15.07
C GLY A 87 10.24 5.23 16.08
N ARG A 88 8.95 5.53 15.91
CA ARG A 88 7.87 5.13 16.81
C ARG A 88 7.11 3.94 16.24
N ARG A 89 6.49 3.16 17.12
CA ARG A 89 5.59 2.08 16.73
C ARG A 89 4.14 2.54 16.80
N ILE A 90 3.34 2.11 15.83
CA ILE A 90 1.88 2.18 15.94
C ILE A 90 1.45 1.15 16.99
N VAL A 91 0.70 1.59 17.99
CA VAL A 91 0.26 0.73 19.12
C VAL A 91 -1.25 0.51 19.14
N GLU A 92 -2.01 1.40 18.53
CA GLU A 92 -3.46 1.36 18.43
C GLU A 92 -3.92 2.02 17.14
N VAL A 93 -5.13 1.67 16.68
CA VAL A 93 -5.71 2.22 15.46
C VAL A 93 -7.20 2.46 15.64
N MET A 94 -7.70 3.50 15.00
CA MET A 94 -9.11 3.74 14.72
C MET A 94 -9.23 3.93 13.22
N ALA A 95 -10.12 3.17 12.58
CA ALA A 95 -10.24 3.15 11.13
C ALA A 95 -11.70 3.27 10.72
N ASP A 96 -11.93 4.04 9.66
CA ASP A 96 -13.17 4.05 8.89
C ASP A 96 -12.83 3.55 7.48
N LEU A 97 -13.58 2.55 7.02
CA LEU A 97 -13.31 1.82 5.78
C LEU A 97 -14.54 1.87 4.88
N SER A 98 -14.32 2.13 3.59
CA SER A 98 -15.39 2.19 2.61
C SER A 98 -15.08 1.35 1.38
N ILE A 99 -16.13 0.75 0.81
CA ILE A 99 -16.09 0.04 -0.47
C ILE A 99 -16.87 0.89 -1.47
N VAL A 100 -16.16 1.57 -2.36
CA VAL A 100 -16.77 2.46 -3.38
C VAL A 100 -17.60 1.69 -4.39
N TRP A 101 -17.12 0.52 -4.83
CA TRP A 101 -17.83 -0.38 -5.73
C TRP A 101 -18.10 -1.71 -5.01
N PRO A 102 -19.29 -1.91 -4.42
CA PRO A 102 -19.64 -3.17 -3.74
C PRO A 102 -19.57 -4.38 -4.65
N THR A 103 -19.89 -4.17 -5.94
CA THR A 103 -19.77 -5.17 -7.01
C THR A 103 -18.93 -4.56 -8.12
N ARG A 104 -17.99 -5.36 -8.67
CA ARG A 104 -17.16 -4.98 -9.82
C ARG A 104 -17.45 -5.89 -11.01
N LYS A 105 -17.30 -5.35 -12.22
CA LYS A 105 -17.51 -6.08 -13.48
C LYS A 105 -16.25 -6.86 -13.86
N ALA A 106 -16.26 -8.16 -13.58
CA ALA A 106 -15.16 -9.04 -13.97
C ALA A 106 -15.16 -9.29 -15.50
N PRO A 107 -13.99 -9.34 -16.16
CA PRO A 107 -13.91 -9.66 -17.58
C PRO A 107 -14.28 -11.14 -17.83
N VAL A 108 -15.11 -11.38 -18.84
CA VAL A 108 -15.61 -12.73 -19.21
C VAL A 108 -14.47 -13.70 -19.53
N ASN A 109 -13.38 -13.20 -20.13
CA ASN A 109 -12.26 -14.03 -20.58
C ASN A 109 -11.10 -14.14 -19.58
N GLY A 110 -11.20 -13.54 -18.39
CA GLY A 110 -10.26 -13.73 -17.30
C GLY A 110 -8.80 -13.31 -17.58
N LYS A 111 -8.31 -12.36 -16.79
CA LYS A 111 -6.89 -11.96 -16.62
C LYS A 111 -6.31 -11.04 -17.70
N ALA A 112 -6.24 -9.75 -17.37
CA ALA A 112 -4.96 -9.03 -17.23
C ALA A 112 -5.22 -7.61 -16.72
N THR A 113 -4.45 -7.16 -15.72
CA THR A 113 -4.23 -5.73 -15.51
C THR A 113 -3.39 -5.26 -16.71
N PHE A 114 -3.82 -4.21 -17.43
CA PHE A 114 -3.18 -3.66 -18.65
C PHE A 114 -3.47 -4.34 -20.00
N SER A 115 -4.54 -5.14 -20.15
CA SER A 115 -4.98 -5.54 -21.49
C SER A 115 -5.66 -4.37 -22.22
N ALA A 116 -5.14 -4.02 -23.39
CA ALA A 116 -5.79 -3.05 -24.28
C ALA A 116 -7.20 -3.54 -24.63
N VAL A 117 -8.22 -2.70 -24.40
CA VAL A 117 -9.55 -2.91 -24.98
C VAL A 117 -9.43 -2.56 -26.46
N SER A 118 -9.27 -3.55 -27.33
CA SER A 118 -9.49 -3.34 -28.76
C SER A 118 -10.97 -3.01 -28.94
N ARG A 119 -11.28 -1.75 -29.28
CA ARG A 119 -12.58 -1.44 -29.88
C ARG A 119 -12.62 -2.16 -31.22
N GLY A 120 -13.33 -3.28 -31.27
CA GLY A 120 -13.70 -3.88 -32.54
C GLY A 120 -14.40 -2.83 -33.38
N ALA A 121 -13.83 -2.54 -34.55
CA ALA A 121 -14.52 -1.85 -35.62
C ALA A 121 -15.68 -2.76 -36.04
N GLY A 122 -16.89 -2.41 -35.62
CA GLY A 122 -18.12 -3.09 -36.00
C GLY A 122 -19.01 -2.11 -36.76
N ILE A 123 -18.97 -2.27 -38.09
CA ILE A 123 -19.88 -1.81 -39.16
C ILE A 123 -20.44 -0.38 -39.12
#